data_AF-Q3LBL9-F1
#
_entry.id   AF-Q3LBL9-F1
#
_cell.length_a   1.000
_cell.length_b   1.000
_cell.length_c   1.000
_cell.angle_alpha   90.00
_cell.angle_beta   90.00
_cell.angle_gamma   90.00
#
_symmetry.space_group_name_H-M   'P 1'
#
loop_
_entity.id
_entity.type
_entity.pdbx_description
1 polymer ?
#
loop_
_entity_poly.entity_id
_entity_poly.type
_entity_poly.pdbx_seq_one_letter_code
_entity_poly.pdbx_strand_id
1 'polypeptide(L)'
;TTKKIQWINALKPNIQFLDTPGVLYHRFYDPKISLSLALAGSFKDSVLPLEHLGQHALSYLQKYYFHNLKKRFDLDDNIFPIFDLVQLIGRKRNFYTKNSQVDQNKVYQTILKEIREDILGKINFDLDILPFLDVFFKQQTKLS
;
A
#
# COMPACT_ATOMS: atom_id res chain seq x y z
N THR A 1 16.78 7.11 31.21
CA THR A 1 17.86 8.01 30.76
C THR A 1 17.65 8.33 29.29
N THR A 2 17.68 9.59 28.88
CA THR A 2 17.53 9.99 27.46
C THR A 2 18.78 9.62 26.67
N LYS A 3 18.59 9.07 25.47
CA LYS A 3 19.69 8.64 24.58
C LYS A 3 20.40 9.90 24.06
N LYS A 4 21.71 10.06 24.31
CA LYS A 4 22.52 11.12 23.69
C LYS A 4 22.73 10.80 22.21
N ILE A 5 22.69 11.83 21.37
CA ILE A 5 22.99 11.73 19.94
C ILE A 5 24.47 11.29 19.78
N GLN A 6 24.71 10.26 18.96
CA GLN A 6 26.03 9.70 18.70
C GLN A 6 26.35 9.76 17.20
N TRP A 7 27.62 10.01 16.88
CA TRP A 7 28.17 9.98 15.52
C TRP A 7 28.82 8.61 15.27
N ILE A 8 28.49 7.98 14.15
CA ILE A 8 28.99 6.67 13.74
C ILE A 8 29.87 6.89 12.50
N ASN A 9 31.15 6.52 12.56
CA ASN A 9 32.05 6.63 11.41
C ASN A 9 31.70 5.57 10.35
N ALA A 10 31.66 5.95 9.08
CA ALA A 10 31.45 5.02 7.98
C ALA A 10 32.73 4.23 7.67
N LEU A 11 32.57 3.16 6.88
CA LEU A 11 33.69 2.35 6.37
C LEU A 11 34.63 3.13 5.42
N LYS A 12 34.21 4.29 4.90
CA LYS A 12 35.05 5.20 4.12
C LYS A 12 35.57 6.35 5.00
N PRO A 13 36.86 6.71 4.90
CA PRO A 13 37.38 7.89 5.58
C PRO A 13 36.59 9.13 5.15
N ASN A 14 36.24 9.98 6.12
CA ASN A 14 35.49 11.25 5.97
C ASN A 14 33.97 11.17 5.78
N ILE A 15 33.31 10.05 6.09
CA ILE A 15 31.84 10.01 6.20
C ILE A 15 31.45 9.64 7.63
N GLN A 16 30.55 10.43 8.22
CA GLN A 16 29.97 10.19 9.53
C GLN A 16 28.45 10.18 9.44
N PHE A 17 27.82 9.23 10.12
CA PHE A 17 26.37 9.09 10.23
C PHE A 17 25.90 9.54 11.61
N LEU A 18 24.74 10.16 11.66
CA LEU A 18 24.04 10.45 12.90
C LEU A 18 23.13 9.27 13.26
N ASP A 19 23.22 8.73 14.47
CA ASP A 19 22.37 7.59 14.95
C ASP A 19 20.89 7.98 15.12
N THR A 20 20.54 9.26 14.92
CA THR A 20 19.17 9.77 14.96
C THR A 20 18.80 10.33 13.59
N PRO A 21 18.05 9.59 12.75
CA PRO A 21 17.53 10.14 11.51
C PRO A 21 16.55 11.28 11.82
N GLY A 22 16.55 12.32 10.99
CA GLY A 22 15.54 13.38 11.09
C GLY A 22 14.15 12.81 10.75
N VAL A 23 13.15 13.08 11.60
CA VAL A 23 11.75 12.76 11.30
C VAL A 23 11.13 14.01 10.68
N LEU A 24 10.79 13.93 9.40
CA LEU A 24 10.06 14.99 8.71
C LEU A 24 8.55 14.80 8.90
N TYR A 25 7.86 15.85 9.31
CA TYR A 25 6.40 15.85 9.37
C TYR A 25 5.85 16.26 8.00
N HIS A 26 5.49 15.28 7.18
CA HIS A 26 4.72 15.53 5.97
C HIS A 26 3.21 15.57 6.32
N ARG A 27 2.54 16.69 6.02
CA ARG A 27 1.08 16.70 6.02
C ARG A 27 0.62 16.06 4.72
N PHE A 28 0.02 14.88 4.80
CA PHE A 28 -0.61 14.26 3.64
C PHE A 28 -1.97 14.91 3.43
N TYR A 29 -2.07 15.75 2.39
CA TYR A 29 -3.32 16.38 2.01
C TYR A 29 -4.17 15.48 1.09
N ASP A 30 -3.54 14.53 0.38
CA ASP A 30 -4.25 13.60 -0.51
C ASP A 30 -4.56 12.27 0.21
N PRO A 31 -5.85 11.89 0.33
CA PRO A 31 -6.27 10.60 0.86
C PRO A 31 -5.64 9.40 0.13
N LYS A 32 -5.38 9.48 -1.17
CA LYS A 32 -4.79 8.38 -1.96
C LYS A 32 -3.35 8.10 -1.57
N ILE A 33 -2.56 9.15 -1.30
CA ILE A 33 -1.18 9.01 -0.80
C ILE A 33 -1.21 8.33 0.56
N SER A 34 -2.14 8.75 1.42
CA SER A 34 -2.30 8.19 2.77
C SER A 34 -2.68 6.71 2.73
N LEU A 35 -3.58 6.33 1.81
CA LEU A 35 -3.97 4.93 1.59
C LEU A 35 -2.80 4.11 1.03
N SER A 36 -2.07 4.62 0.05
CA SER A 36 -0.90 3.95 -0.56
C SER A 36 0.20 3.67 0.47
N LEU A 37 0.48 4.65 1.34
CA LEU A 37 1.41 4.50 2.46
C LEU A 37 0.92 3.51 3.51
N ALA A 38 -0.38 3.45 3.76
CA ALA A 38 -0.97 2.48 4.67
C ALA A 38 -0.86 1.05 4.12
N LEU A 39 -1.02 0.88 2.80
CA LEU A 39 -0.78 -0.40 2.12
C LEU A 39 0.68 -0.82 2.22
N ALA A 40 1.61 0.13 2.08
CA ALA A 40 3.05 -0.10 2.28
C ALA A 40 3.46 -0.37 3.74
N GLY A 41 2.52 -0.31 4.70
CA GLY A 41 2.78 -0.61 6.12
C GLY A 41 3.38 0.56 6.90
N SER A 42 3.34 1.79 6.37
CA SER A 42 3.84 2.99 7.06
C SER A 42 2.90 3.49 8.18
N PHE A 43 1.66 3.00 8.22
CA PHE A 43 0.68 3.31 9.25
C PHE A 43 0.31 2.07 10.07
N LYS A 44 -0.15 2.30 11.31
CA LYS A 44 -0.82 1.26 12.10
C LYS A 44 -2.19 0.95 11.50
N ASP A 45 -2.57 -0.32 11.49
CA ASP A 45 -3.83 -0.80 10.89
C ASP A 45 -5.10 -0.16 11.46
N SER A 46 -5.05 0.34 12.70
CA SER A 46 -6.17 0.99 13.38
C SER A 46 -6.45 2.43 12.91
N VAL A 47 -5.59 3.01 12.07
CA VAL A 47 -5.67 4.44 11.71
C VAL A 47 -6.70 4.69 10.61
N LEU A 48 -6.89 3.74 9.70
CA LEU A 48 -7.80 3.89 8.55
C LEU A 48 -8.88 2.81 8.55
N PRO A 49 -10.11 3.14 8.08
CA PRO A 49 -11.15 2.13 7.92
C PRO A 49 -10.72 1.01 6.96
N LEU A 50 -10.85 -0.23 7.43
CA LEU A 50 -10.47 -1.44 6.67
C LEU A 50 -11.11 -1.49 5.29
N GLU A 51 -12.39 -1.10 5.19
CA GLU A 51 -13.14 -1.11 3.94
C GLU A 51 -12.49 -0.20 2.88
N HIS A 52 -12.18 1.05 3.22
CA HIS A 52 -11.54 1.97 2.28
C HIS A 52 -10.15 1.49 1.86
N LEU A 53 -9.38 0.95 2.81
CA LEU A 53 -8.05 0.42 2.53
C LEU A 53 -8.13 -0.81 1.60
N GLY A 54 -9.05 -1.73 1.86
CA GLY A 54 -9.27 -2.92 1.05
C GLY A 54 -9.83 -2.63 -0.34
N GLN A 55 -10.78 -1.71 -0.45
CA GLN A 55 -11.31 -1.24 -1.75
C GLN A 55 -10.22 -0.57 -2.57
N HIS A 56 -9.41 0.30 -1.95
CA HIS A 56 -8.29 0.94 -2.62
C HIS A 56 -7.25 -0.09 -3.08
N ALA A 57 -6.88 -1.05 -2.22
CA ALA A 57 -5.96 -2.14 -2.57
C ALA A 57 -6.45 -2.94 -3.80
N LEU A 58 -7.70 -3.38 -3.78
CA LEU A 58 -8.28 -4.15 -4.89
C LEU A 58 -8.35 -3.33 -6.18
N SER A 59 -8.75 -2.07 -6.09
CA SER A 59 -8.80 -1.17 -7.25
C SER A 59 -7.41 -0.95 -7.84
N TYR A 60 -6.39 -0.76 -6.99
CA TYR A 60 -5.02 -0.56 -7.40
C TYR A 60 -4.42 -1.81 -8.05
N LEU A 61 -4.65 -2.97 -7.44
CA LEU A 61 -4.23 -4.26 -7.99
C LEU A 61 -4.93 -4.56 -9.32
N GLN A 62 -6.23 -4.31 -9.44
CA GLN A 62 -6.95 -4.50 -10.69
C GLN A 62 -6.44 -3.56 -11.80
N LYS A 63 -6.03 -2.34 -11.45
CA LYS A 63 -5.51 -1.37 -12.41
C LYS A 63 -4.09 -1.70 -12.90
N TYR A 64 -3.20 -2.10 -12.00
CA TYR A 64 -1.75 -2.21 -12.30
C TYR A 64 -1.19 -3.63 -12.24
N TYR A 65 -1.82 -4.53 -11.49
CA TYR A 65 -1.33 -5.88 -11.20
C TYR A 65 -2.42 -6.93 -11.42
N PHE A 66 -3.30 -6.71 -12.41
CA PHE A 66 -4.47 -7.57 -12.65
C PHE A 66 -4.08 -9.03 -12.86
N HIS A 67 -2.96 -9.27 -13.56
CA HIS A 67 -2.45 -10.62 -13.79
C HIS A 67 -2.15 -11.38 -12.47
N ASN A 68 -1.58 -10.70 -11.47
CA ASN A 68 -1.27 -11.31 -10.18
C ASN A 68 -2.55 -11.64 -9.42
N LEU A 69 -3.50 -10.71 -9.44
CA LEU A 69 -4.83 -10.89 -8.83
C LEU A 69 -5.59 -12.06 -9.48
N LYS A 70 -5.56 -12.13 -10.82
CA LYS A 70 -6.14 -13.20 -11.62
C LYS A 70 -5.56 -14.56 -11.24
N LYS A 71 -4.23 -14.67 -11.22
CA LYS A 71 -3.52 -15.90 -10.86
C LYS A 71 -3.79 -16.31 -9.41
N ARG A 72 -3.90 -15.36 -8.48
CA ARG A 72 -4.10 -15.63 -7.05
C ARG A 72 -5.52 -16.11 -6.72
N PHE A 73 -6.53 -15.58 -7.41
CA PHE A 73 -7.93 -15.88 -7.14
C PHE A 73 -8.62 -16.65 -8.26
N ASP A 74 -7.87 -17.11 -9.27
CA ASP A 74 -8.39 -17.85 -10.41
C ASP A 74 -9.56 -17.10 -11.09
N LEU A 75 -9.31 -15.84 -11.46
CA LEU A 75 -10.31 -14.96 -12.05
C LEU A 75 -10.30 -15.08 -13.59
N ASP A 76 -11.41 -14.70 -14.22
CA ASP A 76 -11.47 -14.54 -15.68
C ASP A 76 -10.77 -13.23 -16.11
N ASP A 77 -10.59 -13.03 -17.41
CA ASP A 77 -9.99 -11.81 -17.99
C ASP A 77 -10.88 -10.56 -17.92
N ASN A 78 -11.98 -10.62 -17.18
CA ASN A 78 -12.93 -9.54 -17.05
C ASN A 78 -12.54 -8.56 -15.95
N ILE A 79 -12.68 -7.26 -16.23
CA ILE A 79 -12.61 -6.22 -15.22
C ILE A 79 -13.97 -6.13 -14.55
N PHE A 80 -14.03 -6.44 -13.26
CA PHE A 80 -15.23 -6.38 -12.45
C PHE A 80 -15.30 -5.07 -11.65
N PRO A 81 -16.50 -4.52 -11.39
CA PRO A 81 -16.70 -3.57 -10.31
C PRO A 81 -16.12 -4.11 -9.00
N ILE A 82 -15.54 -3.25 -8.16
CA ILE A 82 -14.85 -3.67 -6.92
C ILE A 82 -15.78 -4.45 -5.99
N PHE A 83 -17.05 -4.04 -5.91
CA PHE A 83 -18.05 -4.78 -5.13
C PHE A 83 -18.20 -6.23 -5.62
N ASP A 84 -18.34 -6.44 -6.92
CA ASP A 84 -18.49 -7.77 -7.52
C ASP A 84 -17.21 -8.61 -7.37
N LEU A 85 -16.04 -7.97 -7.48
CA LEU A 85 -14.75 -8.61 -7.25
C LEU A 85 -14.63 -9.12 -5.80
N VAL A 86 -15.05 -8.33 -4.82
CA VAL A 86 -15.08 -8.74 -3.41
C VAL A 86 -16.02 -9.93 -3.20
N GLN A 87 -17.21 -9.90 -3.80
CA GLN A 87 -18.16 -11.01 -3.74
C GLN A 87 -17.56 -12.29 -4.36
N LEU A 88 -16.89 -12.16 -5.51
CA LEU A 88 -16.28 -13.28 -6.22
C LEU A 88 -15.14 -13.91 -5.41
N ILE A 89 -14.22 -13.09 -4.89
CA ILE A 89 -13.11 -13.55 -4.04
C ILE A 89 -13.67 -14.23 -2.79
N GLY A 90 -14.65 -13.61 -2.13
CA GLY A 90 -15.27 -14.17 -0.94
C GLY A 90 -15.93 -15.51 -1.18
N ARG A 91 -16.65 -15.69 -2.30
CA ARG A 91 -17.23 -16.97 -2.70
C ARG A 91 -16.17 -18.03 -2.97
N LYS A 92 -15.14 -17.70 -3.75
CA LYS A 92 -14.04 -18.64 -4.08
C LYS A 92 -13.24 -19.07 -2.84
N ARG A 93 -13.13 -18.21 -1.83
CA ARG A 93 -12.43 -18.50 -0.57
C ARG A 93 -13.33 -19.02 0.54
N ASN A 94 -14.63 -19.22 0.27
CA ASN A 94 -15.63 -19.62 1.25
C ASN A 94 -15.73 -18.69 2.47
N PHE A 95 -15.56 -17.39 2.25
CA PHE A 95 -15.72 -16.36 3.28
C PHE A 95 -17.18 -15.96 3.38
N TYR A 96 -17.89 -16.62 4.28
CA TYR A 96 -19.29 -16.33 4.59
C TYR A 96 -19.48 -15.90 6.04
N THR A 97 -20.44 -15.02 6.24
CA THR A 97 -21.01 -14.66 7.53
C THR A 97 -22.03 -15.71 7.97
N LYS A 98 -22.52 -15.60 9.21
CA LYS A 98 -23.57 -16.49 9.75
C LYS A 98 -24.87 -16.48 8.92
N ASN A 99 -25.12 -15.41 8.16
CA ASN A 99 -26.31 -15.24 7.33
C ASN A 99 -26.09 -15.70 5.87
N SER A 100 -25.05 -16.50 5.61
CA SER A 100 -24.67 -16.98 4.26
C SER A 100 -24.34 -15.87 3.25
N GLN A 101 -24.09 -14.65 3.72
CA GLN A 101 -23.60 -13.54 2.90
C GLN A 101 -22.08 -13.49 2.93
N VAL A 102 -21.44 -13.02 1.86
CA VAL A 102 -19.98 -12.89 1.79
C VAL A 102 -19.48 -11.94 2.88
N ASP A 103 -18.47 -12.39 3.62
CA ASP A 103 -17.80 -11.59 4.64
C ASP A 103 -16.73 -10.69 4.00
N GLN A 104 -17.11 -9.45 3.68
CA GLN A 104 -16.22 -8.48 3.04
C GLN A 104 -15.00 -8.14 3.89
N ASN A 105 -15.16 -8.07 5.22
CA ASN A 105 -14.06 -7.75 6.13
C ASN A 105 -12.96 -8.81 6.04
N LYS A 106 -13.33 -10.10 6.00
CA LYS A 106 -12.36 -11.19 5.79
C LYS A 106 -11.66 -11.10 4.43
N VAL A 107 -12.38 -10.72 3.38
CA VAL A 107 -11.78 -10.50 2.05
C VAL A 107 -10.72 -9.40 2.14
N TYR A 108 -11.06 -8.23 2.68
CA TYR A 108 -10.12 -7.10 2.79
C TYR A 108 -8.92 -7.44 3.67
N GLN A 109 -9.12 -8.06 4.84
CA GLN A 109 -8.02 -8.51 5.71
C GLN A 109 -7.09 -9.49 4.99
N THR A 110 -7.66 -10.44 4.23
CA THR A 110 -6.88 -11.41 3.47
C THR A 110 -6.04 -10.73 2.40
N ILE A 111 -6.64 -9.81 1.64
CA ILE A 111 -5.92 -9.05 0.60
C ILE A 111 -4.78 -8.25 1.20
N LEU A 112 -5.02 -7.51 2.28
CA LEU A 112 -3.98 -6.70 2.93
C LEU A 112 -2.85 -7.56 3.49
N LYS A 113 -3.19 -8.71 4.06
CA LYS A 113 -2.20 -9.68 4.53
C LYS A 113 -1.37 -10.22 3.37
N GLU A 114 -2.01 -10.66 2.29
CA GLU A 114 -1.32 -11.23 1.12
C GLU A 114 -0.45 -10.21 0.38
N ILE A 115 -0.82 -8.93 0.38
CA ILE A 115 0.03 -7.84 -0.10
C ILE A 115 1.31 -7.75 0.76
N ARG A 116 1.17 -7.74 2.09
CA ARG A 116 2.30 -7.56 3.02
C ARG A 116 3.22 -8.77 3.09
N GLU A 117 2.71 -9.95 2.78
CA GLU A 117 3.46 -11.20 2.72
C GLU A 117 4.08 -11.46 1.33
N ASP A 118 4.02 -10.48 0.41
CA ASP A 118 4.49 -10.60 -0.99
C ASP A 118 3.85 -11.75 -1.79
N ILE A 119 2.71 -12.28 -1.32
CA ILE A 119 2.00 -13.39 -1.97
C ILE A 119 1.41 -12.96 -3.31
N LEU A 120 0.98 -11.69 -3.40
CA LEU A 120 0.48 -11.07 -4.63
C LEU A 120 1.63 -10.51 -5.51
N GLY A 121 2.88 -10.84 -5.18
CA GLY A 121 4.07 -10.35 -5.85
C GLY A 121 4.54 -8.99 -5.32
N LYS A 122 5.67 -8.50 -5.86
CA LYS A 122 6.21 -7.18 -5.51
C LYS A 122 5.34 -6.07 -6.09
N ILE A 123 4.77 -5.24 -5.24
CA ILE A 123 3.85 -4.18 -5.62
C ILE A 123 4.48 -2.82 -5.34
N ASN A 124 4.52 -1.97 -6.36
CA ASN A 124 4.82 -0.55 -6.24
C ASN A 124 3.50 0.24 -6.12
N PHE A 125 3.30 0.98 -5.02
CA PHE A 125 2.11 1.79 -4.73
C PHE A 125 2.19 3.25 -5.21
N ASP A 126 3.28 3.65 -5.85
CA ASP A 126 3.50 5.03 -6.28
C ASP A 126 3.07 5.31 -7.72
N LEU A 127 2.58 4.32 -8.47
CA LEU A 127 2.32 4.46 -9.92
C LEU A 127 1.28 5.54 -10.24
N ASP A 128 0.34 5.80 -9.32
CA ASP A 128 -0.65 6.88 -9.45
C ASP A 128 -0.04 8.27 -9.23
N ILE A 129 1.05 8.37 -8.44
CA ILE A 129 1.69 9.65 -8.09
C ILE A 129 2.89 10.01 -8.97
N LEU A 130 3.47 9.04 -9.69
CA LEU A 130 4.63 9.28 -10.57
C LEU A 130 4.42 10.47 -11.53
N PRO A 131 3.28 10.62 -12.24
CA PRO A 131 3.09 11.76 -13.14
C PRO A 131 3.13 13.11 -12.43
N PHE A 132 2.63 13.17 -11.19
CA PHE A 132 2.69 14.37 -10.37
C PHE A 132 4.12 14.68 -9.92
N LEU A 133 4.86 13.67 -9.47
CA LEU A 133 6.24 13.83 -9.02
C LEU A 133 7.15 14.31 -10.16
N ASP A 134 6.96 13.80 -11.37
CA ASP A 134 7.69 14.25 -12.56
C ASP A 134 7.50 15.74 -12.82
N VAL A 135 6.27 16.24 -12.68
CA VAL A 135 5.97 17.67 -12.82
C VAL A 135 6.61 18.47 -11.69
N PHE A 136 6.47 18.01 -10.45
CA PHE A 136 7.01 18.67 -9.26
C PHE A 136 8.53 18.85 -9.35
N PHE A 137 9.28 17.77 -9.62
CA PHE A 137 10.74 17.85 -9.69
C PHE A 137 11.23 18.68 -10.87
N LYS A 138 10.57 18.60 -12.04
CA LYS A 138 10.89 19.45 -13.19
C LYS A 138 10.75 20.94 -12.89
N GLN A 139 9.82 21.33 -12.03
CA GLN A 139 9.68 22.73 -11.60
C GLN A 139 10.83 23.14 -10.67
N GLN A 140 11.23 22.28 -9.73
CA GLN A 140 12.34 22.58 -8.82
C GLN A 140 13.68 22.69 -9.54
N THR A 141 13.95 21.84 -10.53
CA THR A 141 15.19 21.90 -11.33
C THR A 141 15.27 23.10 -12.27
N LYS A 142 14.14 23.77 -12.56
CA LYS A 142 14.11 25.02 -13.33
C LYS A 142 14.35 26.26 -12.46
N LEU A 143 14.31 26.10 -11.14
CA LEU A 143 14.53 27.16 -10.15
C LEU A 143 15.97 27.15 -9.59
N SER A 144 16.80 26.20 -10.01
CA SER A 144 18.23 26.07 -9.71
C SER A 144 19.08 26.35 -10.93
#